data_AF-A0A968Y2Q0-F1
#
_entry.id   AF-A0A968Y2Q0-F1
#
_cell.length_a   1.000
_cell.length_b   1.000
_cell.length_c   1.000
_cell.angle_alpha   90.00
_cell.angle_beta   90.00
_cell.angle_gamma   90.00
#
_symmetry.space_group_name_H-M   'P 1'
#
loop_
_entity.id
_entity.type
_entity.pdbx_description
1 polymer ?
#
loop_
_entity_poly.entity_id
_entity_poly.type
_entity_poly.pdbx_seq_one_letter_code
_entity_poly.pdbx_strand_id
1 'polypeptide(L)' 'MNAKELLLKEVENIPEFILEELWEFLQFLKIKYDRNKLEASRESESALQKDWLKPEEDEAWQNL' A
#
# COMPACT_ATOMS: atom_id res chain seq x y z
N MET A 1 8.37 24.04 1.94
CA MET A 1 6.89 23.95 1.97
C MET A 1 6.52 22.48 1.92
N ASN A 2 5.70 22.02 2.85
CA ASN A 2 5.21 20.65 2.85
C ASN A 2 4.07 20.51 1.82
N ALA A 3 3.97 19.37 1.15
CA ALA A 3 2.89 19.09 0.19
C ALA A 3 1.49 19.29 0.81
N LYS A 4 1.34 19.00 2.10
CA LYS A 4 0.11 19.22 2.88
C LYS A 4 -0.26 20.71 2.99
N GLU A 5 0.73 21.58 3.18
CA GLU A 5 0.51 23.03 3.33
C GLU A 5 0.11 23.69 2.02
N LEU A 6 0.64 23.20 0.89
CA LEU A 6 0.26 23.67 -0.44
C LEU A 6 -1.17 23.26 -0.78
N LEU A 7 -1.54 22.01 -0.49
CA LEU A 7 -2.90 21.53 -0.71
C LEU A 7 -3.94 22.30 0.11
N LEU A 8 -3.66 22.61 1.38
CA LEU A 8 -4.57 23.39 2.23
C LEU A 8 -4.83 24.79 1.66
N LYS A 9 -3.78 25.46 1.16
CA LYS A 9 -3.92 26.79 0.54
C LYS A 9 -4.70 26.76 -0.77
N GLU A 10 -4.51 25.69 -1.55
CA GLU A 10 -5.23 25.53 -2.81
C GLU A 10 -6.71 25.29 -2.53
N VAL A 11 -7.03 24.34 -1.64
CA VAL A 11 -8.40 23.93 -1.24
C VAL A 11 -9.28 25.11 -0.80
N GLU A 12 -8.71 26.14 -0.17
CA GLU A 12 -9.45 27.34 0.23
C GLU A 12 -10.01 28.18 -0.94
N ASN A 13 -9.42 28.06 -2.13
CA ASN A 13 -9.77 28.89 -3.29
C ASN A 13 -10.42 28.10 -4.45
N ILE A 14 -10.67 26.80 -4.27
CA ILE A 14 -11.19 25.94 -5.34
C ILE A 14 -12.72 25.82 -5.24
N PRO A 15 -13.44 25.82 -6.37
CA PRO A 15 -14.86 25.46 -6.38
C PRO A 15 -15.15 24.06 -5.84
N GLU A 16 -16.32 23.90 -5.20
CA GLU A 16 -16.78 22.66 -4.58
C GLU A 16 -16.72 21.43 -5.52
N PHE A 17 -17.06 21.60 -6.80
CA PHE A 17 -17.05 20.50 -7.78
C PHE A 17 -15.64 19.91 -7.99
N ILE A 18 -14.59 20.72 -7.86
CA ILE A 18 -13.21 20.26 -7.98
C ILE A 18 -12.75 19.61 -6.67
N LEU A 19 -13.26 20.10 -5.53
CA LEU A 19 -13.01 19.48 -4.23
C LEU A 19 -13.60 18.06 -4.16
N GLU A 20 -14.77 17.87 -4.75
CA GLU A 20 -15.42 16.56 -4.87
C GLU A 20 -14.56 15.59 -5.70
N GLU A 21 -14.09 16.02 -6.88
CA GLU A 21 -13.17 15.21 -7.71
C GLU A 21 -11.84 14.89 -7.00
N LEU A 22 -11.25 15.86 -6.30
CA LEU A 22 -10.02 15.67 -5.51
C LEU A 22 -10.24 14.68 -4.37
N TRP A 23 -11.39 14.75 -3.71
CA TRP A 23 -11.78 13.83 -2.65
C TRP A 23 -11.92 12.40 -3.19
N GLU A 24 -12.62 12.22 -4.30
CA GLU A 24 -12.75 10.92 -4.96
C GLU A 24 -11.39 10.34 -5.35
N PHE A 25 -10.51 11.18 -5.92
CA PHE A 25 -9.15 10.77 -6.28
C PHE A 25 -8.33 10.36 -5.05
N LEU A 26 -8.44 11.08 -3.94
CA LEU A 26 -7.78 10.73 -2.68
C LEU A 26 -8.26 9.37 -2.14
N GLN A 27 -9.56 9.11 -2.19
CA GLN A 27 -10.14 7.84 -1.77
C GLN A 27 -9.71 6.70 -2.68
N PHE A 28 -9.68 6.93 -4.00
CA PHE A 28 -9.12 5.99 -4.97
C PHE A 28 -7.66 5.63 -4.67
N LEU A 29 -6.82 6.63 -4.39
CA LEU A 29 -5.42 6.39 -4.06
C LEU A 29 -5.26 5.55 -2.80
N LYS A 30 -6.00 5.86 -1.72
CA LYS A 30 -5.95 5.05 -0.49
C LYS A 30 -6.29 3.59 -0.76
N ILE A 31 -7.38 3.32 -1.48
CA ILE A 31 -7.80 1.97 -1.84
C ILE A 31 -6.73 1.28 -2.69
N LYS A 32 -6.14 1.99 -3.66
CA LYS A 32 -5.10 1.46 -4.54
C LYS A 32 -3.85 1.06 -3.74
N TYR A 33 -3.39 1.89 -2.81
CA TYR A 33 -2.22 1.58 -1.99
C TYR A 33 -2.50 0.46 -0.99
N ASP A 34 -3.69 0.43 -0.40
CA ASP A 34 -4.09 -0.66 0.50
C ASP A 34 -4.19 -1.99 -0.25
N ARG A 35 -4.77 -2.01 -1.46
CA ARG A 35 -4.81 -3.21 -2.31
C ARG A 35 -3.42 -3.65 -2.75
N ASN A 36 -2.58 -2.74 -3.23
CA ASN A 36 -1.22 -3.08 -3.65
C ASN A 36 -0.37 -3.63 -2.47
N LYS A 37 -0.58 -3.12 -1.25
CA LYS A 37 0.07 -3.66 -0.05
C LYS A 37 -0.41 -5.08 0.26
N LEU A 38 -1.70 -5.34 0.08
CA LEU A 38 -2.31 -6.66 0.29
C LEU A 38 -1.86 -7.67 -0.79
N GLU A 39 -1.77 -7.25 -2.05
CA GLU A 39 -1.27 -8.07 -3.15
C GLU A 39 0.23 -8.38 -3.00
N ALA A 40 1.05 -7.40 -2.64
CA ALA A 40 2.48 -7.61 -2.36
C ALA A 40 2.71 -8.57 -1.17
N SER A 41 1.87 -8.50 -0.12
CA SER A 41 1.90 -9.46 0.99
C SER A 41 1.57 -10.88 0.51
N ARG A 42 0.54 -11.02 -0.32
CA ARG A 42 0.07 -12.31 -0.82
C ARG A 42 1.05 -12.97 -1.79
N GLU A 43 1.73 -12.19 -2.63
CA GLU A 43 2.79 -12.71 -3.51
C GLU A 43 4.03 -13.15 -2.72
N SER A 44 4.38 -12.40 -1.67
CA SER A 44 5.46 -12.78 -0.75
C SER A 44 5.14 -14.08 -0.01
N GLU A 45 3.90 -14.28 0.44
CA GLU A 45 3.45 -15.53 1.06
C GLU A 45 3.60 -16.73 0.11
N SER A 46 3.17 -16.61 -1.15
CA SER A 46 3.30 -17.71 -2.12
C SER A 46 4.74 -18.03 -2.51
N ALA A 47 5.63 -17.03 -2.53
CA ALA A 47 7.06 -17.24 -2.78
C ALA A 47 7.74 -17.88 -1.57
N LEU A 48 7.47 -17.38 -0.35
CA LEU A 48 8.01 -17.93 0.89
C LEU A 48 7.54 -19.38 1.11
N GLN A 49 6.28 -19.68 0.82
CA GLN A 49 5.73 -21.04 0.95
C GLN A 49 6.46 -22.06 0.05
N LYS A 50 6.96 -21.65 -1.13
CA LYS A 50 7.65 -22.54 -2.08
C LYS A 50 9.08 -22.89 -1.66
N ASP A 51 9.77 -21.99 -0.98
CA ASP A 51 11.16 -22.19 -0.59
C ASP A 51 11.34 -22.60 0.88
N TRP A 52 10.40 -22.24 1.76
CA TRP A 52 10.53 -22.44 3.22
C TRP A 52 9.88 -23.72 3.78
N LEU A 53 8.92 -24.32 3.07
CA LEU A 53 8.25 -25.57 3.50
C LEU A 53 8.91 -26.83 2.94
N LYS A 54 10.19 -26.72 2.57
CA LYS A 54 10.98 -27.87 2.13
C LYS A 54 11.44 -28.64 3.38
N PRO A 55 11.27 -29.97 3.43
CA PRO A 55 11.74 -30.76 4.57
C PRO A 55 13.25 -30.63 4.80
N GLU A 56 14.02 -30.26 3.77
CA GLU A 56 15.45 -29.95 3.90
C GLU A 56 15.74 -28.67 4.74
N GLU A 57 14.82 -27.71 4.77
CA GLU A 57 14.95 -26.51 5.60
C GLU A 57 14.60 -26.81 7.08
N ASP A 58 13.61 -27.66 7.35
CA ASP A 58 13.29 -28.07 8.72
C ASP A 58 14.50 -28.70 9.44
N GLU A 59 15.33 -29.49 8.73
CA GLU A 59 16.58 -30.05 9.27
C GLU A 59 17.67 -28.98 9.53
N ALA A 60 17.75 -27.97 8.67
CA ALA A 60 18.69 -26.86 8.83
C ALA A 60 18.32 -25.96 10.04
N TRP A 61 17.02 -25.82 10.31
CA TRP A 61 16.48 -25.03 11.41
C TRP A 61 16.60 -25.73 12.77
N GLN A 62 16.68 -27.07 12.81
CA GLN A 62 16.94 -27.82 14.04
C GLN A 62 18.36 -27.62 14.61
N ASN A 63 19.27 -27.05 13.83
CA ASN A 63 20.69 -26.87 14.19
C ASN A 63 21.08 -25.42 14.48
N LEU A 64 20.11 -24.51 14.62
CA LEU A 64 20.28 -23.09 14.99
C LEU A 64 19.74 -22.81 16.40
#